data_AF-A0A1F9AAK4-F1
#
_entry.id   AF-A0A1F9AAK4-F1
#
_cell.length_a   1.000
_cell.length_b   1.000
_cell.length_c   1.000
_cell.angle_alpha   90.00
_cell.angle_beta   90.00
_cell.angle_gamma   90.00
#
_symmetry.space_group_name_H-M   'P 1'
#
loop_
_entity.id
_entity.type
_entity.pdbx_description
1 polymer ?
#
loop_
_entity_poly.entity_id
_entity_poly.type
_entity_poly.pdbx_seq_one_letter_code
_entity_poly.pdbx_strand_id
1 'polypeptide(L)'
;MIEQIIHSVLLALHNIALVGCAAAPFYNRALVLKRGHYGPKLHYELDKVVEDTLQGNAPYCMVFIAVLFATGIGIPLNHYFFHGAFRELHAVAWVAVGLKLACVFAMMVIMGQIFFGLNPRLREMFATFEAGKAPPPEREKEFFQTRARRKALCETCLKFAIGVLVFSAFIGFGA
;
A
#
# COMPACT_ATOMS: atom_id res chain seq x y z
N MET A 1 31.80 -8.31 9.78
CA MET A 1 30.76 -9.05 10.53
C MET A 1 29.56 -8.15 10.87
N ILE A 2 29.76 -6.97 11.48
CA ILE A 2 28.66 -6.05 11.84
C ILE A 2 27.86 -5.58 10.61
N GLU A 3 28.52 -5.16 9.52
CA GLU A 3 27.85 -4.76 8.27
C GLU A 3 26.89 -5.84 7.75
N GLN A 4 27.31 -7.10 7.75
CA GLN A 4 26.51 -8.23 7.25
C GLN A 4 25.31 -8.53 8.15
N ILE A 5 25.44 -8.35 9.46
CA ILE A 5 24.33 -8.50 10.41
C ILE A 5 23.30 -7.41 10.15
N ILE A 6 23.71 -6.14 10.06
CA ILE A 6 22.82 -5.01 9.78
C ILE A 6 22.14 -5.21 8.42
N HIS A 7 22.90 -5.59 7.39
CA HIS A 7 22.36 -5.85 6.06
C HIS A 7 21.31 -6.96 6.09
N SER A 8 21.57 -8.07 6.78
CA SER A 8 20.62 -9.18 6.92
C SER A 8 19.33 -8.75 7.62
N VAL A 9 19.43 -7.96 8.69
CA VAL A 9 18.26 -7.42 9.41
C VAL A 9 17.45 -6.49 8.51
N LEU A 10 18.11 -5.55 7.82
CA LEU A 10 17.46 -4.63 6.89
C LEU A 10 16.75 -5.38 5.78
N LEU A 11 17.40 -6.39 5.18
CA LEU A 11 16.82 -7.21 4.12
C LEU A 11 15.62 -8.01 4.61
N ALA A 12 15.70 -8.61 5.80
CA ALA A 12 14.58 -9.34 6.39
C ALA A 12 13.37 -8.41 6.61
N LEU A 13 13.59 -7.25 7.23
CA LEU A 13 12.53 -6.25 7.43
C LEU A 13 11.97 -5.72 6.11
N HIS A 14 12.82 -5.48 5.10
CA HIS A 14 12.41 -5.02 3.78
C HIS A 14 11.47 -6.03 3.11
N ASN A 15 11.80 -7.32 3.16
CA ASN A 15 11.00 -8.37 2.55
C ASN A 15 9.66 -8.57 3.28
N ILE A 16 9.65 -8.54 4.62
CA ILE A 16 8.41 -8.59 5.40
C ILE A 16 7.52 -7.40 5.05
N ALA A 17 8.09 -6.20 5.01
CA ALA A 17 7.39 -4.98 4.67
C ALA A 17 6.83 -5.01 3.24
N LEU A 18 7.58 -5.55 2.28
CA LEU A 18 7.16 -5.69 0.89
C LEU A 18 5.93 -6.61 0.77
N VAL A 19 5.98 -7.78 1.42
CA VAL A 19 4.86 -8.72 1.43
C VAL A 19 3.64 -8.11 2.12
N GLY A 20 3.83 -7.51 3.31
CA GLY A 20 2.75 -6.85 4.04
C GLY A 20 2.10 -5.70 3.26
N CYS A 21 2.91 -4.90 2.57
CA CYS A 21 2.45 -3.77 1.75
C CYS A 21 1.65 -4.22 0.52
N ALA A 22 2.00 -5.35 -0.11
CA ALA A 22 1.28 -5.89 -1.26
C ALA A 22 0.05 -6.73 -0.87
N ALA A 23 0.08 -7.42 0.28
CA ALA A 23 -0.99 -8.32 0.72
C ALA A 23 -2.28 -7.57 1.05
N ALA A 24 -2.20 -6.49 1.83
CA ALA A 24 -3.37 -5.73 2.24
C ALA A 24 -4.20 -5.16 1.06
N PRO A 25 -3.63 -4.46 0.05
CA PRO A 25 -4.42 -4.01 -1.10
C PRO A 25 -4.95 -5.18 -1.94
N PHE A 26 -4.24 -6.31 -2.02
CA PHE A 26 -4.71 -7.51 -2.72
C PHE A 26 -5.99 -8.07 -2.09
N TYR A 27 -5.97 -8.36 -0.78
CA TYR A 27 -7.13 -8.92 -0.07
C TYR A 27 -8.29 -7.91 0.02
N ASN A 28 -7.99 -6.64 0.30
CA ASN A 28 -8.99 -5.58 0.34
C ASN A 28 -9.71 -5.41 -1.00
N ARG A 29 -8.97 -5.50 -2.11
CA ARG A 29 -9.55 -5.48 -3.45
C ARG A 29 -10.47 -6.68 -3.68
N ALA A 30 -10.03 -7.88 -3.32
CA ALA A 30 -10.85 -9.09 -3.45
C ALA A 30 -12.17 -8.97 -2.65
N LEU A 31 -12.09 -8.45 -1.42
CA LEU A 31 -13.25 -8.20 -0.56
C LEU A 31 -14.25 -7.24 -1.22
N VAL A 32 -13.77 -6.09 -1.73
CA VAL A 32 -14.62 -5.10 -2.39
C VAL A 32 -15.27 -5.64 -3.68
N LEU A 33 -14.53 -6.46 -4.44
CA LEU A 33 -15.08 -7.11 -5.64
C LEU A 33 -16.20 -8.09 -5.29
N LYS A 34 -16.00 -8.93 -4.27
CA LYS A 34 -17.02 -9.86 -3.79
C LYS A 34 -18.24 -9.12 -3.24
N ARG A 35 -18.05 -8.01 -2.52
CA ARG A 35 -19.16 -7.14 -2.09
C ARG A 35 -19.99 -6.61 -3.27
N GLY A 36 -19.36 -6.34 -4.42
CA GLY A 36 -20.07 -5.88 -5.62
C GLY A 36 -21.13 -6.86 -6.13
N HIS A 37 -21.04 -8.16 -5.82
CA HIS A 37 -22.02 -9.16 -6.25
C HIS A 37 -23.37 -9.04 -5.53
N TYR A 38 -23.41 -8.37 -4.37
CA TYR A 38 -24.63 -8.15 -3.59
C TYR A 38 -25.44 -6.94 -4.09
N GLY A 39 -25.04 -6.34 -5.22
CA GLY A 39 -25.74 -5.22 -5.84
C GLY A 39 -25.36 -3.84 -5.29
N PRO A 40 -25.90 -2.77 -5.90
CA PRO A 40 -25.48 -1.38 -5.65
C PRO A 40 -26.11 -0.76 -4.41
N LYS A 41 -27.09 -1.42 -3.77
CA LYS A 41 -27.76 -0.89 -2.58
C LYS A 41 -26.87 -1.03 -1.35
N LEU A 42 -26.96 -0.05 -0.46
CA LEU A 42 -26.34 -0.13 0.87
C LEU A 42 -26.99 -1.27 1.68
N HIS A 43 -26.17 -2.16 2.23
CA HIS A 43 -26.56 -3.17 3.20
C HIS A 43 -25.75 -2.90 4.47
N TYR A 44 -26.35 -2.22 5.45
CA TYR A 44 -25.62 -1.61 6.57
C TYR A 44 -24.68 -2.58 7.29
N GLU A 45 -25.17 -3.76 7.66
CA GLU A 45 -24.40 -4.77 8.39
C GLU A 45 -23.22 -5.29 7.57
N LEU A 46 -23.46 -5.60 6.30
CA LEU A 46 -22.44 -6.09 5.38
C LEU A 46 -21.40 -5.00 5.06
N ASP A 47 -21.86 -3.79 4.74
CA ASP A 47 -21.00 -2.67 4.40
C ASP A 47 -20.20 -2.19 5.61
N LYS A 48 -20.74 -2.30 6.83
CA LYS A 48 -20.01 -2.00 8.06
C LYS A 48 -18.81 -2.93 8.23
N VAL A 49 -19.00 -4.24 8.11
CA VAL A 49 -17.90 -5.20 8.19
C VAL A 49 -16.84 -4.92 7.12
N VAL A 50 -17.27 -4.61 5.89
CA VAL A 50 -16.34 -4.27 4.81
C VAL A 50 -15.58 -2.97 5.13
N GLU A 51 -16.25 -1.90 5.53
CA GLU A 51 -15.62 -0.62 5.83
C GLU A 51 -14.68 -0.70 7.04
N ASP A 52 -15.08 -1.38 8.12
CA ASP A 52 -14.26 -1.58 9.31
C ASP A 52 -12.99 -2.36 8.98
N THR A 53 -13.11 -3.41 8.14
CA THR A 53 -11.94 -4.18 7.67
C THR A 53 -10.99 -3.31 6.83
N LEU A 54 -11.53 -2.53 5.88
CA LEU A 54 -10.71 -1.69 5.00
C LEU A 54 -10.01 -0.57 5.76
N GLN A 55 -10.70 0.06 6.71
CA GLN A 55 -10.16 1.14 7.53
C GLN A 55 -9.16 0.60 8.56
N GLY A 56 -9.44 -0.56 9.17
CA GLY A 56 -8.53 -1.24 10.10
C GLY A 56 -7.22 -1.69 9.45
N ASN A 57 -7.23 -2.03 8.16
CA ASN A 57 -6.03 -2.42 7.41
C ASN A 57 -5.14 -1.23 7.00
N ALA A 58 -5.70 -0.03 6.88
CA ALA A 58 -4.98 1.13 6.35
C ALA A 58 -3.77 1.60 7.19
N PRO A 59 -3.83 1.62 8.55
CA PRO A 59 -2.66 1.90 9.39
C PRO A 59 -1.51 0.92 9.15
N TYR A 60 -1.80 -0.38 9.00
CA TYR A 60 -0.77 -1.38 8.75
C TYR A 60 -0.07 -1.16 7.40
N CYS A 61 -0.83 -0.84 6.34
CA CYS A 61 -0.24 -0.45 5.06
C CYS A 61 0.72 0.75 5.17
N MET A 62 0.34 1.77 5.96
CA MET A 62 1.18 2.95 6.20
C MET A 62 2.48 2.59 6.92
N VAL A 63 2.42 1.70 7.92
CA VAL A 63 3.63 1.21 8.61
C VAL A 63 4.49 0.40 7.66
N PHE A 64 3.92 -0.55 6.93
CA PHE A 64 4.68 -1.40 6.00
C PHE A 64 5.35 -0.58 4.90
N ILE A 65 4.67 0.40 4.31
CA ILE A 65 5.29 1.23 3.28
C ILE A 65 6.39 2.12 3.83
N ALA A 66 6.24 2.65 5.05
CA ALA A 66 7.27 3.43 5.72
C ALA A 66 8.50 2.57 6.03
N VAL A 67 8.31 1.34 6.54
CA VAL A 67 9.40 0.38 6.77
C VAL A 67 10.07 -0.01 5.45
N LEU A 68 9.29 -0.28 4.39
CA LEU A 68 9.80 -0.62 3.06
C LEU A 68 10.69 0.49 2.51
N PHE A 69 10.27 1.75 2.66
CA PHE A 69 11.03 2.92 2.24
C PHE A 69 12.31 3.09 3.08
N ALA A 70 12.19 3.06 4.40
CA ALA A 70 13.33 3.23 5.32
C ALA A 70 14.39 2.14 5.13
N THR A 71 13.98 0.88 5.04
CA THR A 71 14.89 -0.25 4.79
C THR A 71 15.48 -0.22 3.38
N GLY A 72 14.70 0.21 2.38
CA GLY A 72 15.16 0.36 1.00
C GLY A 72 16.29 1.39 0.86
N ILE A 73 16.24 2.48 1.64
CA ILE A 73 17.32 3.47 1.74
C ILE A 73 18.45 2.97 2.65
N GLY A 74 18.11 2.29 3.74
CA GLY A 74 19.08 1.78 4.71
C GLY A 74 20.07 0.78 4.12
N ILE A 75 19.64 -0.07 3.18
CA ILE A 75 20.50 -1.08 2.54
C ILE A 75 21.72 -0.46 1.83
N PRO A 76 21.57 0.48 0.87
CA PRO A 76 22.71 1.10 0.21
C PRO A 76 23.52 2.01 1.15
N LEU A 77 22.86 2.70 2.09
CA LEU A 77 23.56 3.53 3.09
C LEU A 77 24.42 2.70 4.05
N ASN A 78 23.97 1.50 4.43
CA ASN A 78 24.77 0.59 5.24
C ASN A 78 26.09 0.26 4.54
N HIS A 79 26.05 -0.06 3.24
CA HIS A 79 27.29 -0.31 2.49
C HIS A 79 28.18 0.94 2.41
N TYR A 80 27.59 2.10 2.09
CA TYR A 80 28.31 3.37 2.04
C TYR A 80 29.00 3.71 3.35
N PHE A 81 28.35 3.46 4.49
CA PHE A 81 28.90 3.75 5.81
C PHE A 81 30.17 2.93 6.12
N PHE A 82 30.24 1.66 5.70
CA PHE A 82 31.39 0.79 5.98
C PHE A 82 32.51 0.89 4.94
N HIS A 83 32.19 1.17 3.66
CA HIS A 83 33.16 1.16 2.56
C HIS A 83 33.48 2.54 2.00
N GLY A 84 32.76 3.59 2.41
CA GLY A 84 32.94 4.96 1.93
C GLY A 84 32.44 5.21 0.49
N ALA A 85 31.88 4.18 -0.16
CA ALA A 85 31.38 4.22 -1.52
C ALA A 85 30.10 3.38 -1.65
N PHE A 86 29.27 3.70 -2.63
CA PHE A 86 28.14 2.85 -3.00
C PHE A 86 28.64 1.64 -3.79
N ARG A 87 27.88 0.54 -3.77
CA ARG A 87 28.20 -0.61 -4.63
C ARG A 87 28.13 -0.18 -6.08
N GLU A 88 29.14 -0.58 -6.84
CA GLU A 88 29.10 -0.53 -8.29
C GLU A 88 27.93 -1.37 -8.79
N LEU A 89 27.08 -0.75 -9.59
CA LEU A 89 25.87 -1.35 -10.13
C LEU A 89 25.87 -1.14 -11.64
N HIS A 90 25.51 -2.19 -12.38
CA HIS A 90 25.31 -2.08 -13.81
C HIS A 90 24.20 -1.06 -14.13
N ALA A 91 24.27 -0.40 -15.30
CA ALA A 91 23.29 0.63 -15.70
C ALA A 91 21.84 0.14 -15.60
N VAL A 92 21.58 -1.13 -15.95
CA VAL A 92 20.26 -1.78 -15.83
C VAL A 92 19.78 -1.82 -14.36
N ALA A 93 20.68 -2.13 -13.42
CA ALA A 93 20.34 -2.17 -12.01
C ALA A 93 20.04 -0.76 -11.45
N TRP A 94 20.77 0.27 -11.90
CA TRP A 94 20.45 1.66 -11.55
C TRP A 94 19.08 2.11 -12.04
N VAL A 95 18.72 1.77 -13.29
CA VAL A 95 17.38 2.05 -13.84
C VAL A 95 16.32 1.31 -13.01
N ALA A 96 16.55 0.04 -12.69
CA ALA A 96 15.63 -0.75 -11.86
C ALA A 96 15.44 -0.16 -10.46
N VAL A 97 16.51 0.32 -9.82
CA VAL A 97 16.45 1.03 -8.53
C VAL A 97 15.63 2.31 -8.65
N GLY A 98 15.86 3.12 -9.68
CA GLY A 98 15.11 4.36 -9.93
C GLY A 98 13.61 4.11 -10.11
N LEU A 99 13.25 3.11 -10.93
CA LEU A 99 11.86 2.72 -11.14
C LEU A 99 11.20 2.17 -9.87
N LYS A 100 11.93 1.33 -9.11
CA LYS A 100 11.47 0.82 -7.81
C LYS A 100 11.17 1.96 -6.85
N LEU A 101 12.07 2.94 -6.74
CA LEU A 101 11.91 4.09 -5.86
C LEU A 101 10.70 4.95 -6.27
N ALA A 102 10.54 5.18 -7.58
CA ALA A 102 9.38 5.90 -8.11
C ALA A 102 8.05 5.19 -7.77
N CYS A 103 7.99 3.86 -7.90
CA CYS A 103 6.82 3.09 -7.49
C CYS A 103 6.53 3.20 -5.99
N VAL A 104 7.53 3.02 -5.13
CA VAL A 104 7.35 3.15 -3.66
C VAL A 104 6.89 4.56 -3.29
N PHE A 105 7.46 5.59 -3.89
CA PHE A 105 7.04 6.97 -3.66
C PHE A 105 5.59 7.21 -4.09
N ALA A 106 5.20 6.75 -5.28
CA ALA A 106 3.82 6.84 -5.74
C ALA A 106 2.84 6.11 -4.80
N MET A 107 3.22 4.93 -4.30
CA MET A 107 2.43 4.20 -3.32
C MET A 107 2.29 4.97 -1.99
N MET A 108 3.33 5.67 -1.52
CA MET A 108 3.25 6.50 -0.31
C MET A 108 2.27 7.66 -0.49
N VAL A 109 2.32 8.34 -1.64
CA VAL A 109 1.38 9.41 -1.97
C VAL A 109 -0.06 8.88 -2.00
N ILE A 110 -0.30 7.76 -2.66
CA ILE A 110 -1.63 7.13 -2.72
C ILE A 110 -2.13 6.75 -1.32
N MET A 111 -1.29 6.10 -0.52
CA MET A 111 -1.67 5.68 0.82
C MET A 111 -1.92 6.87 1.74
N GLY A 112 -1.16 7.96 1.61
CA GLY A 112 -1.42 9.22 2.31
C GLY A 112 -2.79 9.81 1.94
N GLN A 113 -3.14 9.83 0.66
CA GLN A 113 -4.47 10.29 0.21
C GLN A 113 -5.62 9.43 0.76
N ILE A 114 -5.43 8.10 0.82
CA ILE A 114 -6.44 7.19 1.37
C ILE A 114 -6.57 7.38 2.88
N PHE A 115 -5.44 7.38 3.60
CA PHE A 115 -5.40 7.36 5.06
C PHE A 115 -5.84 8.68 5.68
N PHE A 116 -5.34 9.81 5.19
CA PHE A 116 -5.65 11.14 5.73
C PHE A 116 -6.84 11.82 5.07
N GLY A 117 -7.28 11.35 3.90
CA GLY A 117 -8.37 11.98 3.14
C GLY A 117 -9.62 11.11 3.04
N LEU A 118 -9.55 10.01 2.28
CA LEU A 118 -10.74 9.24 1.93
C LEU A 118 -11.33 8.45 3.09
N ASN A 119 -10.49 7.81 3.92
CA ASN A 119 -10.96 6.98 5.02
C ASN A 119 -11.70 7.78 6.11
N PRO A 120 -11.18 8.93 6.59
CA PRO A 120 -11.91 9.78 7.54
C PRO A 120 -13.27 10.22 7.02
N ARG A 121 -13.33 10.70 5.76
CA ARG A 121 -14.58 11.13 5.13
C ARG A 121 -15.59 9.99 4.98
N LEU A 122 -15.13 8.80 4.59
CA LEU A 122 -15.99 7.61 4.52
C LEU A 122 -16.53 7.21 5.89
N ARG A 123 -15.70 7.27 6.94
CA ARG A 123 -16.10 6.99 8.32
C ARG A 123 -17.16 7.97 8.81
N GLU A 124 -16.97 9.26 8.56
CA GLU A 124 -17.93 10.31 8.92
C GLU A 124 -19.28 10.11 8.21
N MET A 125 -19.28 9.86 6.90
CA MET A 125 -20.52 9.60 6.16
C MET A 125 -21.20 8.33 6.66
N PHE A 126 -20.45 7.24 6.85
CA PHE A 126 -21.02 5.96 7.27
C PHE A 126 -21.59 6.01 8.70
N ALA A 127 -21.03 6.86 9.58
CA ALA A 127 -21.57 7.08 10.93
C ALA A 127 -22.97 7.71 10.93
N THR A 128 -23.38 8.38 9.84
CA THR A 128 -24.73 8.95 9.70
C THR A 128 -25.77 7.94 9.23
N PHE A 129 -25.35 6.72 8.85
CA PHE A 129 -26.25 5.68 8.36
C PHE A 129 -26.69 4.77 9.51
N GLU A 130 -27.95 4.36 9.48
CA GLU A 130 -28.56 3.50 10.50
C GLU A 130 -29.10 2.21 9.86
N ALA A 131 -29.08 1.11 10.62
CA ALA A 131 -29.68 -0.14 10.21
C ALA A 131 -31.20 0.04 10.00
N GLY A 132 -31.72 -0.50 8.88
CA GLY A 132 -33.16 -0.46 8.57
C GLY A 132 -33.70 0.89 8.06
N LYS A 133 -32.88 1.95 8.00
CA LYS A 133 -33.26 3.23 7.38
C LYS A 133 -32.50 3.46 6.08
N ALA A 134 -33.21 3.84 5.03
CA ALA A 134 -32.58 4.23 3.78
C ALA A 134 -31.86 5.59 3.98
N PRO A 135 -30.56 5.69 3.67
CA PRO A 135 -29.85 6.96 3.74
C PRO A 135 -30.40 7.97 2.71
N PRO A 136 -30.17 9.27 2.91
CA PRO A 136 -30.52 10.28 1.91
C PRO A 136 -29.83 9.97 0.55
N PRO A 137 -30.55 10.01 -0.59
CA PRO A 137 -30.01 9.60 -1.89
C PRO A 137 -28.70 10.30 -2.28
N GLU A 138 -28.55 11.57 -1.94
CA GLU A 138 -27.33 12.34 -2.22
C GLU A 138 -26.12 11.82 -1.42
N ARG A 139 -26.34 11.51 -0.14
CA ARG A 139 -25.30 10.96 0.75
C ARG A 139 -24.91 9.54 0.36
N GLU A 140 -25.88 8.72 -0.03
CA GLU A 140 -25.62 7.37 -0.53
C GLU A 140 -24.76 7.42 -1.80
N LYS A 141 -25.09 8.31 -2.74
CA LYS A 141 -24.32 8.52 -3.97
C LYS A 141 -22.90 9.00 -3.67
N GLU A 142 -22.73 9.99 -2.80
CA GLU A 142 -21.43 10.51 -2.39
C GLU A 142 -20.56 9.41 -1.74
N PHE A 143 -21.18 8.58 -0.89
CA PHE A 143 -20.52 7.45 -0.24
C PHE A 143 -19.99 6.45 -1.26
N PHE A 144 -20.82 5.97 -2.20
CA PHE A 144 -20.38 5.02 -3.22
C PHE A 144 -19.34 5.60 -4.18
N GLN A 145 -19.45 6.87 -4.56
CA GLN A 145 -18.42 7.55 -5.37
C GLN A 145 -17.07 7.60 -4.64
N THR A 146 -17.09 7.92 -3.35
CA THR A 146 -15.88 7.97 -2.52
C THR A 146 -15.27 6.58 -2.35
N ARG A 147 -16.08 5.54 -2.16
CA ARG A 147 -15.61 4.13 -2.14
C ARG A 147 -14.98 3.72 -3.47
N ALA A 148 -15.61 4.09 -4.59
CA ALA A 148 -15.09 3.80 -5.92
C ALA A 148 -13.73 4.47 -6.15
N ARG A 149 -13.57 5.73 -5.71
CA ARG A 149 -12.28 6.44 -5.75
C ARG A 149 -11.23 5.74 -4.90
N ARG A 150 -11.55 5.35 -3.66
CA ARG A 150 -10.64 4.60 -2.79
C ARG A 150 -10.22 3.27 -3.44
N LYS A 151 -11.17 2.54 -4.02
CA LYS A 151 -10.90 1.29 -4.76
C LYS A 151 -9.92 1.52 -5.90
N ALA A 152 -10.15 2.52 -6.75
CA ALA A 152 -9.28 2.83 -7.89
C ALA A 152 -7.84 3.17 -7.46
N LEU A 153 -7.70 3.92 -6.36
CA LEU A 153 -6.40 4.21 -5.77
C LEU A 153 -5.72 2.95 -5.22
N CYS A 154 -6.43 2.09 -4.49
CA CYS A 154 -5.88 0.81 -4.02
C CYS A 154 -5.45 -0.11 -5.18
N GLU A 155 -6.23 -0.16 -6.27
CA GLU A 155 -5.86 -0.93 -7.46
C GLU A 155 -4.61 -0.37 -8.14
N THR A 156 -4.48 0.95 -8.19
CA THR A 156 -3.27 1.62 -8.69
C THR A 156 -2.07 1.34 -7.79
N CYS A 157 -2.25 1.39 -6.46
CA CYS A 157 -1.23 1.04 -5.48
C CYS A 157 -0.74 -0.40 -5.67
N LEU A 158 -1.65 -1.35 -5.90
CA LEU A 158 -1.30 -2.74 -6.18
C LEU A 158 -0.45 -2.90 -7.46
N LYS A 159 -0.76 -2.14 -8.53
CA LYS A 159 0.07 -2.14 -9.75
C LYS A 159 1.49 -1.67 -9.47
N PHE A 160 1.66 -0.63 -8.68
CA PHE A 160 2.99 -0.16 -8.26
C PHE A 160 3.71 -1.18 -7.39
N ALA A 161 3.01 -1.86 -6.47
CA ALA A 161 3.59 -2.93 -5.65
C ALA A 161 4.10 -4.09 -6.52
N ILE A 162 3.35 -4.48 -7.56
CA ILE A 162 3.82 -5.46 -8.56
C ILE A 162 5.04 -4.94 -9.31
N GLY A 163 5.04 -3.65 -9.71
CA GLY A 163 6.21 -3.01 -10.32
C GLY A 163 7.45 -3.11 -9.44
N VAL A 164 7.32 -2.83 -8.13
CA VAL A 164 8.42 -2.98 -7.15
C VAL A 164 8.98 -4.41 -7.15
N LEU A 165 8.13 -5.43 -7.19
CA LEU A 165 8.57 -6.83 -7.26
C LEU A 165 9.33 -7.14 -8.55
N VAL A 166 8.78 -6.72 -9.69
CA VAL A 166 9.39 -6.91 -11.01
C VAL A 166 10.76 -6.22 -11.08
N PHE A 167 10.84 -4.95 -10.71
CA PHE A 167 12.11 -4.21 -10.75
C PHE A 167 13.13 -4.76 -9.76
N SER A 168 12.70 -5.30 -8.62
CA SER A 168 13.60 -5.94 -7.66
C SER A 168 14.33 -7.16 -8.25
N ALA A 169 13.71 -7.89 -9.17
CA ALA A 169 14.37 -9.00 -9.86
C ALA A 169 15.58 -8.53 -10.69
N PHE A 170 15.56 -7.30 -11.17
CA PHE A 170 16.63 -6.75 -12.02
C PHE A 170 17.82 -6.16 -11.24
N ILE A 171 17.71 -6.03 -9.92
CA ILE A 171 18.78 -5.51 -9.05
C ILE A 171 19.84 -6.60 -8.80
N GLY A 172 19.49 -7.89 -8.90
CA GLY A 172 20.38 -9.03 -8.65
C GLY A 172 21.27 -9.47 -9.82
N PHE A 173 21.04 -9.00 -11.05
CA PHE A 173 21.80 -9.45 -12.25
C PHE A 173 23.19 -8.81 -12.40
N GLY A 174 23.81 -8.36 -11.32
CA GLY A 174 25.08 -7.63 -11.37
C GLY A 174 26.05 -7.94 -10.23
N ALA A 175 25.95 -9.13 -9.62
CA ALA A 175 26.99 -9.68 -8.75
C ALA A 175 27.77 -10.75 -9.51
#